data_AF-A0A6V8NR08-F1
#
_entry.id   AF-A0A6V8NR08-F1
#
_cell.length_a   1.000
_cell.length_b   1.000
_cell.length_c   1.000
_cell.angle_alpha   90.00
_cell.angle_beta   90.00
_cell.angle_gamma   90.00
#
_symmetry.space_group_name_H-M   'P 1'
#
loop_
_entity.id
_entity.type
_entity.pdbx_description
1 polymer ?
#
loop_
_entity_poly.entity_id
_entity_poly.type
_entity_poly.pdbx_seq_one_letter_code
_entity_poly.pdbx_strand_id
1 'polypeptide(L)'
;PVGGRMCRVSSEYFAISGDVYIILGLISESDYVCPTPDGRGKDPGSARERLARVVCADAEMLGPESIDQMAIYIMERQVQQIAEALSQVLSALRESYISLKGSHQDLPAIVTGLGSF
;
A
#
# COMPACT_ATOMS: atom_id res chain seq x y z
N PRO A 1 -9.99 5.92 4.92
CA PRO A 1 -11.24 6.28 5.64
C PRO A 1 -10.85 6.90 6.98
N VAL A 2 -11.64 7.84 7.50
CA VAL A 2 -11.41 8.45 8.81
C VAL A 2 -12.74 8.47 9.54
N GLY A 3 -12.79 7.91 10.76
CA GLY A 3 -14.03 7.82 11.54
C GLY A 3 -15.19 7.13 10.80
N GLY A 4 -14.88 6.09 10.01
CA GLY A 4 -15.89 5.35 9.22
C GLY A 4 -16.40 6.07 7.97
N ARG A 5 -15.82 7.21 7.59
CA ARG A 5 -16.22 7.97 6.39
C ARG A 5 -15.09 8.08 5.38
N MET A 6 -15.45 8.13 4.11
CA MET A 6 -14.49 8.48 3.06
C MET A 6 -14.11 9.95 3.20
N CYS A 7 -12.82 10.21 3.22
CA CYS A 7 -12.25 11.56 3.35
C CYS A 7 -11.39 11.84 2.11
N ARG A 8 -11.39 13.09 1.64
CA ARG A 8 -10.48 13.52 0.58
C ARG A 8 -9.07 13.65 1.15
N VAL A 9 -8.08 13.48 0.29
CA VAL A 9 -6.66 13.58 0.66
C VAL A 9 -6.05 14.85 0.08
N SER A 10 -5.00 15.34 0.73
CA SER A 10 -4.12 16.39 0.22
C SER A 10 -3.37 15.91 -1.02
N SER A 11 -3.00 16.84 -1.91
CA SER A 11 -2.08 16.58 -3.03
C SER A 11 -0.60 16.73 -2.65
N GLU A 12 -0.32 17.21 -1.44
CA GLU A 12 1.03 17.43 -0.93
C GLU A 12 1.76 16.10 -0.63
N TYR A 13 3.09 16.12 -0.77
CA TYR A 13 3.95 14.96 -0.54
C TYR A 13 4.22 14.75 0.96
N PHE A 14 3.20 14.29 1.70
CA PHE A 14 3.30 14.07 3.15
C PHE A 14 3.73 12.66 3.57
N ALA A 15 3.28 11.63 2.86
CA ALA A 15 3.55 10.23 3.20
C ALA A 15 3.72 9.38 1.93
N ILE A 16 4.40 8.24 2.07
CA ILE A 16 4.62 7.24 1.01
C ILE A 16 4.29 5.82 1.49
N SER A 17 4.32 4.84 0.59
CA SER A 17 4.03 3.43 0.91
C SER A 17 4.93 2.86 2.00
N GLY A 18 6.18 3.33 2.13
CA GLY A 18 7.05 2.97 3.24
C GLY A 18 6.44 3.30 4.62
N ASP A 19 5.74 4.44 4.73
CA ASP A 19 5.03 4.81 5.97
C ASP A 19 3.88 3.85 6.26
N VAL A 20 3.13 3.47 5.24
CA VAL A 20 2.04 2.49 5.38
C VAL A 20 2.58 1.14 5.86
N TYR A 21 3.63 0.63 5.22
CA TYR A 21 4.15 -0.70 5.56
C TYR A 21 4.82 -0.77 6.92
N ILE A 22 5.51 0.30 7.36
CA ILE A 22 6.14 0.31 8.68
C ILE A 22 5.09 0.44 9.80
N ILE A 23 4.01 1.19 9.57
CA ILE A 23 2.87 1.26 10.49
C ILE A 23 2.23 -0.13 10.67
N LEU A 24 2.07 -0.86 9.57
CA LEU A 24 1.49 -2.21 9.57
C LEU A 24 2.48 -3.30 10.01
N GLY A 25 3.74 -2.96 10.28
CA GLY A 25 4.78 -3.92 10.65
C GLY A 25 5.18 -4.90 9.54
N LEU A 26 4.91 -4.56 8.28
CA LEU A 26 5.23 -5.39 7.12
C LEU A 26 6.68 -5.22 6.67
N ILE A 27 7.31 -4.10 7.05
CA ILE A 27 8.74 -3.84 6.85
C ILE A 27 9.36 -3.33 8.16
N SER A 28 10.66 -3.56 8.32
CA SER A 28 11.44 -2.96 9.41
C SER A 28 11.93 -1.56 9.05
N GLU A 29 12.42 -0.80 10.04
CA GLU A 29 13.07 0.50 9.79
C GLU A 29 14.28 0.38 8.84
N SER A 30 14.97 -0.77 8.86
CA SER A 30 16.11 -1.03 7.98
C SER A 30 15.72 -1.28 6.52
N ASP A 31 14.51 -1.78 6.29
CA ASP A 31 13.96 -2.00 4.94
C ASP A 31 13.45 -0.69 4.31
N TYR A 32 13.07 0.29 5.13
CA TYR A 32 12.68 1.63 4.68
C TYR A 32 13.94 2.42 4.27
N VAL A 33 14.55 2.08 3.14
CA VAL A 33 15.86 2.65 2.75
C VAL A 33 15.80 4.07 2.17
N CYS A 34 14.69 4.48 1.55
CA CYS A 34 14.56 5.80 0.95
C CYS A 34 14.43 6.93 1.99
N PRO A 35 14.67 8.20 1.60
CA PRO A 35 14.36 9.35 2.46
C PRO A 35 12.86 9.43 2.78
N THR A 36 12.55 9.83 4.00
CA THR A 36 11.17 10.14 4.41
C THR A 36 10.76 11.50 3.83
N PRO A 37 9.47 11.70 3.47
CA PRO A 37 9.00 12.95 2.88
C PRO A 37 9.31 14.23 3.67
N ASP A 38 9.40 14.12 4.99
CA ASP A 38 9.70 15.22 5.91
C ASP A 38 11.12 15.18 6.49
N GLY A 39 11.95 14.21 6.07
CA GLY A 39 13.29 14.00 6.60
C GLY A 39 13.37 13.52 8.05
N ARG A 40 12.24 13.18 8.69
CA ARG A 40 12.20 12.66 10.08
C ARG A 40 12.41 11.14 10.13
N GLY A 41 12.27 10.56 11.32
CA GLY A 41 12.45 9.15 11.60
C GLY A 41 11.60 8.22 10.73
N LYS A 42 12.07 6.97 10.64
CA LYS A 42 11.40 5.87 9.92
C LYS A 42 10.63 4.96 10.87
N ASP A 43 10.63 5.27 12.16
CA ASP A 43 9.87 4.54 13.16
C ASP A 43 8.34 4.66 12.91
N PRO A 44 7.54 3.70 13.41
CA PRO A 44 6.09 3.72 13.23
C PRO A 44 5.39 4.97 13.79
N GLY A 45 5.96 5.66 14.78
CA GLY A 45 5.41 6.89 15.33
C GLY A 45 5.55 8.04 14.33
N SER A 46 6.77 8.28 13.85
CA SER A 46 7.04 9.28 12.81
C SER A 46 6.24 9.02 11.52
N ALA A 47 6.07 7.74 11.14
CA ALA A 47 5.26 7.37 9.99
C ALA A 47 3.76 7.73 10.19
N ARG A 48 3.21 7.53 11.39
CA ARG A 48 1.82 7.93 11.72
C ARG A 48 1.64 9.45 11.65
N GLU A 49 2.62 10.23 12.13
CA GLU A 49 2.60 11.70 11.99
C GLU A 49 2.50 12.11 10.51
N ARG A 50 3.31 11.51 9.64
CA ARG A 50 3.26 11.75 8.20
C ARG A 50 1.92 11.33 7.59
N LEU A 51 1.41 10.15 7.94
CA LEU A 51 0.17 9.63 7.37
C LEU A 51 -1.06 10.45 7.79
N ALA A 52 -1.11 10.97 9.01
CA ALA A 52 -2.18 11.86 9.47
C ALA A 52 -2.29 13.14 8.63
N ARG A 53 -1.15 13.70 8.20
CA ARG A 53 -1.11 14.92 7.38
C ARG A 53 -1.73 14.74 6.00
N VAL A 54 -1.83 13.50 5.49
CA VAL A 54 -2.49 13.20 4.21
C VAL A 54 -3.95 13.65 4.18
N VAL A 55 -4.63 13.67 5.34
CA VAL A 55 -6.00 14.18 5.48
C VAL A 55 -6.05 15.55 6.16
N CYS A 56 -4.95 16.30 6.11
CA CYS A 56 -4.76 17.61 6.73
C CYS A 56 -5.04 17.64 8.25
N ALA A 57 -4.75 16.53 8.94
CA ALA A 57 -4.82 16.40 10.39
C ALA A 57 -3.43 16.15 10.99
N ASP A 58 -3.36 16.06 12.31
CA ASP A 58 -2.19 15.56 13.04
C ASP A 58 -2.51 14.24 13.79
N ALA A 59 -1.48 13.60 14.34
CA ALA A 59 -1.62 12.30 14.97
C ALA A 59 -2.42 12.34 16.28
N GLU A 60 -2.39 13.46 17.02
CA GLU A 60 -3.16 13.63 18.26
C GLU A 60 -4.66 13.76 17.95
N MET A 61 -5.02 14.46 16.87
CA MET A 61 -6.40 14.60 16.42
C MET A 61 -7.05 13.27 16.00
N LEU A 62 -6.30 12.37 15.35
CA LEU A 62 -6.84 11.12 14.81
C LEU A 62 -6.72 9.94 15.77
N GLY A 63 -5.66 9.89 16.58
CA GLY A 63 -5.30 8.72 17.37
C GLY A 63 -4.71 7.58 16.52
N PRO A 64 -3.89 6.70 17.12
CA PRO A 64 -3.15 5.67 16.40
C PRO A 64 -4.07 4.67 15.68
N GLU A 65 -5.20 4.26 16.29
CA GLU A 65 -6.11 3.29 15.68
C GLU A 65 -6.72 3.80 14.38
N SER A 66 -7.09 5.09 14.33
CA SER A 66 -7.66 5.71 13.14
C SER A 66 -6.62 5.79 12.00
N ILE A 67 -5.37 6.10 12.33
CA ILE A 67 -4.26 6.17 11.37
C ILE A 67 -3.91 4.77 10.85
N ASP A 68 -3.92 3.76 11.72
CA ASP A 68 -3.68 2.38 11.33
C ASP A 68 -4.78 1.87 10.39
N GLN A 69 -6.05 2.25 10.62
CA GLN A 69 -7.13 1.98 9.67
C GLN A 69 -6.96 2.70 8.32
N MET A 70 -6.37 3.90 8.31
CA MET A 70 -5.97 4.55 7.06
C MET A 70 -4.91 3.72 6.34
N ALA A 71 -3.88 3.26 7.06
CA ALA A 71 -2.80 2.44 6.51
C ALA A 71 -3.31 1.13 5.91
N ILE A 72 -4.16 0.39 6.64
CA ILE A 72 -4.81 -0.84 6.16
C ILE A 72 -5.55 -0.57 4.85
N TYR A 73 -6.43 0.44 4.83
CA TYR A 73 -7.20 0.77 3.64
C TYR A 73 -6.30 1.13 2.44
N ILE A 74 -5.24 1.91 2.65
CA ILE A 74 -4.32 2.29 1.57
C ILE A 74 -3.61 1.05 1.01
N MET A 75 -3.15 0.14 1.87
CA MET A 75 -2.55 -1.13 1.47
C MET A 75 -3.55 -1.99 0.68
N GLU A 76 -4.79 -2.12 1.13
CA GLU A 76 -5.84 -2.85 0.40
C GLU A 76 -6.10 -2.24 -0.99
N ARG A 77 -6.15 -0.90 -1.09
CA ARG A 77 -6.29 -0.21 -2.39
C ARG A 77 -5.12 -0.49 -3.32
N GLN A 78 -3.90 -0.58 -2.78
CA GLN A 78 -2.72 -0.92 -3.55
C GLN A 78 -2.75 -2.38 -4.02
N VAL A 79 -3.11 -3.32 -3.15
CA VAL A 79 -3.29 -4.74 -3.51
C VAL A 79 -4.34 -4.88 -4.62
N GLN A 80 -5.46 -4.16 -4.50
CA GLN A 80 -6.48 -4.14 -5.54
C GLN A 80 -5.93 -3.64 -6.87
N GLN A 81 -5.15 -2.56 -6.87
CA GLN A 81 -4.52 -2.03 -8.10
C GLN A 81 -3.59 -3.05 -8.77
N ILE A 82 -2.79 -3.78 -7.97
CA ILE A 82 -1.91 -4.84 -8.47
C ILE A 82 -2.75 -5.99 -9.06
N ALA A 83 -3.80 -6.42 -8.38
CA ALA A 83 -4.68 -7.49 -8.84
C ALA A 83 -5.42 -7.12 -10.15
N GLU A 84 -5.86 -5.88 -10.28
CA GLU A 84 -6.47 -5.35 -11.52
C GLU A 84 -5.46 -5.36 -12.67
N ALA A 85 -4.22 -4.91 -12.44
CA ALA A 85 -3.16 -4.94 -13.44
C ALA A 85 -2.79 -6.37 -13.87
N LEU A 86 -2.70 -7.32 -12.92
CA LEU A 86 -2.49 -8.73 -13.23
C LEU A 86 -3.64 -9.29 -14.06
N SER A 87 -4.89 -8.98 -13.71
CA SER A 87 -6.08 -9.39 -14.46
C SER A 87 -6.07 -8.87 -15.89
N GLN A 88 -5.63 -7.61 -16.09
CA GLN A 88 -5.48 -7.03 -17.41
C GLN A 88 -4.48 -7.82 -18.27
N VAL A 89 -3.29 -8.13 -17.74
CA VAL A 89 -2.27 -8.89 -18.47
C VAL A 89 -2.74 -10.33 -18.76
N LEU A 90 -3.33 -10.99 -17.77
CA LEU A 90 -3.87 -12.34 -17.92
C LEU A 90 -4.97 -12.41 -18.97
N SER A 91 -5.81 -11.39 -19.08
CA SER A 91 -6.89 -11.35 -20.09
C SER A 91 -6.35 -11.39 -21.53
N ALA A 92 -5.22 -10.73 -21.80
CA ALA A 92 -4.55 -10.73 -23.10
C ALA A 92 -3.80 -12.05 -23.38
N LEU A 93 -3.21 -12.67 -22.35
CA LEU A 93 -2.45 -13.91 -22.49
C LEU A 93 -3.35 -15.14 -22.62
N ARG A 94 -4.57 -15.10 -22.09
CA ARG A 94 -5.48 -16.25 -22.00
C ARG A 94 -5.78 -16.86 -23.36
N GLU A 95 -5.99 -16.05 -24.39
CA GLU A 95 -6.26 -16.54 -25.76
C GLU A 95 -5.05 -17.30 -26.33
N SER A 96 -3.86 -16.73 -26.17
CA SER A 96 -2.61 -17.37 -26.61
C SER A 96 -2.31 -18.64 -25.80
N TYR A 97 -2.52 -18.62 -24.49
CA TYR A 97 -2.21 -19.74 -23.60
C TYR A 97 -3.18 -20.91 -23.73
N ILE A 98 -4.48 -20.65 -23.87
CA ILE A 98 -5.50 -21.70 -24.12
C ILE A 98 -5.17 -22.45 -25.42
N SER A 99 -4.73 -21.74 -26.46
CA SER A 99 -4.36 -22.34 -27.75
C SER A 99 -3.15 -23.29 -27.66
N LEU A 100 -2.23 -23.05 -26.71
CA LEU A 100 -0.96 -23.78 -26.57
C LEU A 100 -1.05 -24.99 -25.64
N LYS A 101 -1.87 -24.96 -24.59
CA LYS A 101 -1.86 -25.99 -23.53
C LYS A 101 -3.20 -26.65 -23.21
N GLY A 102 -4.28 -26.29 -23.90
CA GLY A 102 -5.55 -27.02 -23.84
C GLY A 102 -6.05 -27.33 -22.42
N SER A 103 -6.39 -26.30 -21.63
CA SER A 103 -7.32 -26.38 -20.47
C SER A 103 -7.32 -25.08 -19.66
N HIS A 104 -8.38 -24.89 -18.86
CA HIS A 104 -8.59 -23.83 -17.86
C HIS A 104 -7.68 -23.97 -16.62
N GLN A 105 -6.38 -24.21 -16.79
CA GLN A 105 -5.47 -24.20 -15.64
C GLN A 105 -5.11 -22.77 -15.22
N ASP A 106 -5.00 -22.54 -13.92
CA ASP A 106 -4.52 -21.28 -13.36
C ASP A 106 -3.11 -20.99 -13.90
N LEU A 107 -2.90 -19.76 -14.37
CA LEU A 107 -1.58 -19.30 -14.79
C LEU A 107 -0.74 -19.03 -13.54
N PRO A 108 0.41 -19.69 -13.37
CA PRO A 108 1.24 -19.47 -12.19
C PRO A 108 1.79 -18.04 -12.18
N ALA A 109 1.73 -17.38 -11.02
CA ALA A 109 2.39 -16.11 -10.76
C ALA A 109 3.58 -16.33 -9.83
N ILE A 110 4.70 -15.64 -10.10
CA ILE A 110 5.91 -15.67 -9.27
C ILE A 110 6.08 -14.27 -8.68
N VAL A 111 6.21 -14.19 -7.36
CA VAL A 111 6.41 -12.94 -6.62
C VAL A 111 7.82 -12.90 -6.04
N THR A 112 8.46 -11.73 -6.08
CA THR A 112 9.81 -11.50 -5.55
C THR A 112 10.00 -10.03 -5.19
N GLY A 113 11.05 -9.73 -4.43
CA GLY A 113 11.37 -8.37 -3.94
C GLY A 113 10.81 -8.09 -2.55
N LEU A 114 11.14 -6.92 -2.00
CA LEU A 114 10.81 -6.54 -0.62
C LEU A 114 9.30 -6.61 -0.31
N GLY A 115 8.45 -6.35 -1.31
CA GLY A 115 6.99 -6.37 -1.19
C GLY A 115 6.34 -7.75 -1.38
N SER A 116 7.06 -8.85 -1.14
CA SER A 116 6.55 -10.21 -1.36
C SER A 116 5.77 -10.80 -0.17
N PHE A 117 5.55 -10.02 0.88
CA PHE A 117 4.82 -10.41 2.10
C PHE A 117 3.31 -10.48 1.89
#